data_AF-A0A935P2W5-F1
#
_entry.id   AF-A0A935P2W5-F1
#
_cell.length_a   1.000
_cell.length_b   1.000
_cell.length_c   1.000
_cell.angle_alpha   90.00
_cell.angle_beta   90.00
_cell.angle_gamma   90.00
#
_symmetry.space_group_name_H-M   'P 1'
#
loop_
_entity.id
_entity.type
_entity.pdbx_description
1 polymer ?
#
loop_
_entity_poly.entity_id
_entity_poly.type
_entity_poly.pdbx_seq_one_letter_code
_entity_poly.pdbx_strand_id
1 'polypeptide(L)'
;MRGEHIDNSPTEREFQNVAKLRLNMLFAGSTEGAHRAGVLLGLVATCRAIGVPIQAYLSWAFDRLGTHRDLFALSLDQLTPAVFKRTLG
;
A
#
# COMPACT_ATOMS: atom_id res chain seq x y z
N MET A 1 10.61 -34.38 5.68
CA MET A 1 10.74 -33.15 4.90
C MET A 1 9.45 -32.36 5.09
N ARG A 2 9.46 -31.32 5.94
CA ARG A 2 8.25 -30.52 6.22
C ARG A 2 8.04 -29.59 5.03
N GLY A 3 7.11 -29.96 4.13
CA GLY A 3 6.68 -29.08 3.06
C GLY A 3 5.80 -27.98 3.66
N GLU A 4 6.33 -26.77 3.78
CA GLU A 4 5.52 -25.59 4.03
C GLU A 4 4.67 -25.37 2.77
N HIS A 5 3.40 -25.76 2.88
CA HIS A 5 2.41 -25.56 1.83
C HIS A 5 2.17 -24.06 1.68
N ILE A 6 2.58 -23.48 0.55
CA ILE A 6 2.36 -22.06 0.23
C ILE A 6 0.84 -21.84 0.16
N ASP A 7 0.27 -21.21 1.20
CA ASP A 7 -1.15 -20.89 1.28
C ASP A 7 -1.41 -19.45 0.81
N ASN A 8 -2.10 -19.32 -0.32
CA ASN A 8 -2.53 -18.03 -0.88
C ASN A 8 -3.90 -17.58 -0.36
N SER A 9 -4.59 -18.39 0.44
CA SER A 9 -5.94 -18.10 0.94
C SER A 9 -6.06 -16.73 1.63
N PRO A 10 -5.07 -16.25 2.43
CA PRO A 10 -5.13 -14.90 3.01
C PRO A 10 -5.13 -13.80 1.96
N THR A 11 -4.26 -13.90 0.96
CA THR A 11 -4.16 -12.95 -0.15
C THR A 11 -5.45 -12.95 -0.97
N GLU A 12 -5.99 -14.12 -1.30
CA GLU A 12 -7.24 -14.25 -2.07
C GLU A 12 -8.43 -13.60 -1.34
N ARG A 13 -8.52 -13.76 -0.01
CA ARG A 13 -9.54 -13.10 0.81
C ARG A 13 -9.43 -11.57 0.76
N GLU A 14 -8.23 -11.01 0.78
CA GLU A 14 -8.03 -9.57 0.59
C GLU A 14 -8.46 -9.11 -0.81
N PHE A 15 -8.13 -9.89 -1.84
CA PHE A 15 -8.55 -9.61 -3.23
C PHE A 15 -10.07 -9.70 -3.43
N GLN A 16 -10.81 -10.47 -2.63
CA GLN A 16 -12.28 -10.48 -2.72
C GLN A 16 -12.89 -9.10 -2.44
N ASN A 17 -12.30 -8.32 -1.54
CA ASN A 17 -12.76 -6.96 -1.27
C ASN A 17 -12.50 -6.04 -2.46
N VAL A 18 -11.37 -6.21 -3.15
CA VAL A 18 -11.05 -5.51 -4.40
C VAL A 18 -11.99 -5.92 -5.54
N ALA A 19 -12.30 -7.21 -5.65
CA ALA A 19 -13.25 -7.72 -6.65
C ALA A 19 -14.67 -7.17 -6.43
N LYS A 20 -15.10 -6.99 -5.18
CA LYS A 20 -16.34 -6.29 -4.83
C LYS A 20 -16.26 -4.80 -5.16
N LEU A 21 -15.10 -4.18 -4.96
CA LEU A 21 -14.83 -2.79 -5.32
C LEU A 21 -14.93 -2.54 -6.82
N ARG A 22 -14.77 -3.58 -7.68
CA ARG A 22 -14.92 -3.44 -9.15
C ARG A 22 -16.24 -2.79 -9.56
N LEU A 23 -17.33 -3.04 -8.82
CA LEU A 23 -18.65 -2.47 -9.09
C LEU A 23 -18.74 -0.98 -8.72
N ASN A 24 -17.91 -0.53 -7.77
CA ASN A 24 -17.76 0.87 -7.38
C ASN A 24 -16.69 1.61 -8.20
N MET A 25 -15.84 0.88 -8.93
CA MET A 25 -14.76 1.42 -9.76
C MET A 25 -15.03 1.27 -11.27
N LEU A 26 -16.28 1.00 -11.66
CA LEU A 26 -16.71 0.84 -13.06
C LEU A 26 -16.44 2.08 -13.93
N PHE A 27 -16.14 3.23 -13.31
CA PHE A 27 -15.85 4.50 -13.98
C PHE A 27 -14.39 4.98 -13.84
N ALA A 28 -13.45 4.09 -13.50
CA ALA A 28 -12.03 4.44 -13.44
C ALA A 28 -11.43 4.62 -14.86
N GLY A 29 -11.58 5.82 -15.41
CA GLY A 29 -11.37 6.20 -16.81
C GLY A 29 -9.94 6.22 -17.37
N SER A 30 -9.09 5.23 -17.08
CA SER A 30 -7.86 4.90 -17.87
C SER A 30 -7.08 3.73 -17.25
N THR A 31 -6.24 3.06 -18.05
CA THR A 31 -5.26 2.06 -17.58
C THR A 31 -4.35 2.61 -16.48
N GLU A 32 -3.91 3.86 -16.62
CA GLU A 32 -3.07 4.54 -15.61
C GLU A 32 -3.82 4.76 -14.28
N GLY A 33 -5.11 5.10 -14.33
CA GLY A 33 -5.96 5.18 -13.15
C GLY A 33 -6.08 3.84 -12.44
N ALA A 34 -6.28 2.76 -13.20
CA ALA A 34 -6.34 1.40 -12.66
C ALA A 34 -5.01 0.98 -11.99
N HIS A 35 -3.88 1.30 -12.62
CA HIS A 35 -2.56 1.02 -12.06
C HIS A 35 -2.34 1.77 -10.73
N ARG A 36 -2.63 3.08 -10.68
CA ARG A 36 -2.51 3.89 -9.46
C ARG A 36 -3.42 3.37 -8.33
N ALA A 37 -4.65 2.97 -8.66
CA ALA A 37 -5.55 2.36 -7.71
C ALA A 37 -4.98 1.05 -7.15
N GLY A 38 -4.40 0.19 -8.00
CA GLY A 38 -3.71 -1.02 -7.57
C GLY A 38 -2.57 -0.75 -6.59
N VAL A 39 -1.73 0.27 -6.86
CA VAL A 39 -0.66 0.69 -5.95
C VAL A 39 -1.21 1.13 -4.60
N LEU A 40 -2.23 2.00 -4.58
CA LEU A 40 -2.83 2.48 -3.33
C LEU A 40 -3.47 1.35 -2.51
N LEU A 41 -4.19 0.44 -3.17
CA LEU A 41 -4.78 -0.73 -2.50
C LEU A 41 -3.71 -1.64 -1.91
N GLY A 42 -2.58 -1.85 -2.61
CA GLY A 42 -1.43 -2.58 -2.10
C GLY A 42 -0.80 -1.92 -0.87
N LEU A 43 -0.68 -0.59 -0.87
CA LEU A 43 -0.20 0.17 0.30
C LEU A 43 -1.15 0.04 1.49
N VAL A 44 -2.47 0.13 1.27
CA VAL A 44 -3.49 -0.07 2.30
C VAL A 44 -3.39 -1.47 2.91
N ALA A 45 -3.32 -2.51 2.08
CA ALA A 45 -3.18 -3.89 2.53
C ALA A 45 -1.88 -4.10 3.34
N THR A 46 -0.77 -3.55 2.86
CA THR A 46 0.52 -3.59 3.56
C THR A 46 0.43 -2.92 4.93
N CYS A 47 -0.12 -1.70 5.00
CA CYS A 47 -0.28 -0.98 6.27
C CYS A 47 -1.15 -1.76 7.26
N ARG A 48 -2.26 -2.35 6.81
CA ARG A 48 -3.10 -3.22 7.65
C ARG A 48 -2.34 -4.43 8.18
N ALA A 49 -1.59 -5.12 7.31
CA ALA A 49 -0.83 -6.31 7.68
C ALA A 49 0.22 -6.03 8.76
N ILE A 50 0.83 -4.83 8.76
CA ILE A 50 1.85 -4.45 9.75
C ILE A 50 1.33 -3.55 10.88
N GLY A 51 0.02 -3.29 10.96
CA GLY A 51 -0.58 -2.46 12.01
C GLY A 51 -0.22 -0.97 11.93
N VAL A 52 0.03 -0.45 10.73
CA VAL A 52 0.34 0.98 10.49
C VAL A 52 -0.95 1.73 10.13
N PRO A 53 -1.22 2.90 10.75
CA PRO A 53 -2.33 3.76 10.34
C PRO A 53 -2.07 4.37 8.96
N ILE A 54 -2.87 3.97 7.97
CA ILE A 54 -2.67 4.34 6.55
C ILE A 54 -2.65 5.86 6.32
N GLN A 55 -3.55 6.61 6.97
CA GLN A 55 -3.64 8.05 6.77
C GLN A 55 -2.37 8.77 7.26
N ALA A 56 -1.85 8.38 8.43
CA ALA A 56 -0.60 8.94 8.95
C ALA A 56 0.61 8.59 8.06
N TYR A 57 0.67 7.35 7.56
CA TYR A 57 1.71 6.95 6.62
C TYR A 57 1.66 7.76 5.32
N LEU A 58 0.49 7.92 4.71
CA LEU A 58 0.35 8.67 3.46
C LEU A 58 0.71 10.14 3.63
N SER A 59 0.30 10.79 4.72
CA SER A 59 0.73 12.16 5.04
C SER A 59 2.25 12.24 5.16
N TRP A 60 2.86 11.36 5.96
CA TRP A 60 4.31 11.31 6.15
C TRP A 60 5.09 11.08 4.85
N ALA A 61 4.59 10.19 3.99
CA ALA A 61 5.21 9.82 2.73
C ALA A 61 5.05 10.92 1.66
N PHE A 62 3.88 11.54 1.54
CA PHE A 62 3.65 12.61 0.56
C PHE A 62 4.38 13.89 0.90
N ASP A 63 4.53 14.24 2.18
CA ASP A 63 5.37 15.36 2.59
C ASP A 63 6.83 15.16 2.13
N ARG A 64 7.34 13.93 2.23
CA ARG A 64 8.74 13.59 1.91
C ARG A 64 9.00 13.33 0.43
N LEU A 65 8.06 12.68 -0.26
CA LEU A 65 8.21 12.31 -1.68
C LEU A 65 7.74 13.42 -2.63
N GLY A 66 6.78 14.22 -2.18
CA GLY A 66 6.14 15.30 -2.93
C GLY A 66 6.64 16.66 -2.45
N THR A 67 5.96 17.24 -1.47
CA THR A 67 6.07 18.65 -1.08
C THR A 67 7.49 19.10 -0.75
N HIS A 68 8.28 18.25 -0.07
CA HIS A 68 9.61 18.58 0.42
C HIS A 68 10.69 17.62 -0.10
N ARG A 69 10.51 17.07 -1.30
CA ARG A 69 11.44 16.07 -1.89
C ARG A 69 12.91 16.45 -1.75
N ASP A 70 13.28 17.68 -2.11
CA ASP A 70 14.68 18.12 -2.13
C ASP A 70 15.27 18.32 -0.73
N LEU A 71 14.43 18.57 0.28
CA LEU A 71 14.87 18.70 1.67
C LEU A 71 15.18 17.35 2.30
N PHE A 72 14.41 16.33 1.95
CA PHE A 72 14.56 14.99 2.52
C PHE A 72 15.53 14.12 1.73
N ALA A 73 15.55 14.26 0.40
CA ALA A 73 16.41 13.50 -0.52
C ALA A 73 16.43 11.98 -0.24
N LEU A 74 15.28 11.42 0.15
CA LEU A 74 15.14 10.01 0.50
C LEU A 74 14.94 9.13 -0.73
N SER A 75 15.51 7.93 -0.71
CA SER A 75 15.23 6.89 -1.69
C SER A 75 13.88 6.19 -1.39
N LEU A 76 13.29 5.53 -2.39
CA LEU A 76 11.94 4.94 -2.25
C LEU A 76 11.88 3.82 -1.18
N ASP A 77 12.96 3.07 -1.00
CA ASP A 77 13.07 2.04 0.04
C ASP A 77 12.99 2.62 1.46
N GLN A 78 13.41 3.88 1.63
CA GLN A 78 13.32 4.62 2.89
C GLN A 78 11.92 5.18 3.16
N LEU A 79 10.99 5.07 2.22
CA LEU A 79 9.64 5.61 2.32
C LEU A 79 8.56 4.53 2.45
N THR A 80 8.94 3.28 2.72
CA THR A 80 7.99 2.18 2.86
C THR A 80 7.20 2.23 4.17
N PRO A 81 6.01 1.60 4.24
CA PRO A 81 5.24 1.50 5.48
C PRO A 81 6.04 0.88 6.65
N ALA A 82 6.94 -0.06 6.34
CA ALA A 82 7.80 -0.70 7.34
C ALA A 82 8.84 0.26 7.93
N VAL A 83 9.38 1.18 7.12
CA VAL A 83 10.28 2.23 7.62
C VAL A 83 9.51 3.23 8.48
N PHE A 84 8.34 3.68 8.02
CA PHE A 84 7.48 4.56 8.80
C PHE A 84 7.10 3.94 10.15
N LYS A 85 6.80 2.63 10.19
CA LYS A 85 6.50 1.93 11.45
C LYS A 85 7.61 2.09 12.49
N ARG A 86 8.88 2.04 12.08
CA ARG A 86 10.03 2.24 13.00
C ARG A 86 10.09 3.63 13.60
N THR A 87 9.40 4.61 13.01
CA THR A 87 9.33 5.99 13.54
C THR A 87 8.25 6.15 14.62
N LEU A 88 7.37 5.15 14.79
CA LEU A 88 6.26 5.19 15.76
C LEU A 88 6.65 4.68 17.16
N GLY A 89 7.84 4.12 17.34
CA GLY A 89 8.29 3.43 18.56
C GLY A 89 8.12 1.91 18.46
#